data_AF-A0A7C1BJJ6-F1
#
_entry.id   AF-A0A7C1BJJ6-F1
#
_cell.length_a   1.000
_cell.length_b   1.000
_cell.length_c   1.000
_cell.angle_alpha   90.00
_cell.angle_beta   90.00
_cell.angle_gamma   90.00
#
_symmetry.space_group_name_H-M   'P 1'
#
loop_
_entity.id
_entity.type
_entity.pdbx_description
1 polymer ?
#
loop_
_entity_poly.entity_id
_entity_poly.type
_entity_poly.pdbx_seq_one_letter_code
_entity_poly.pdbx_strand_id
1 'polypeptide(L)'
;MEGHVLIIAEKEKQAEQIAGILSNGRYERKKMGRVPYYVFKRDGARVTVVPARGHIYQLKTRDKGYPTFNVEWAPTRGVKGVKSYIKTIRELYRGGRIVLATDYDMEGEVIGGNIIEFTLGIRDIDSIDRMIFSSLTKKEITEAWENPAKVDVKLLEAGRARHEMDFMWGVTFSRALMEAVRIAGGFRRHPLSVGRVQTPMLAAVVELERKIQNFKPEPYWELTAKVLINGKWYVAQYVGNPIKNCEEAVNLLERARGGKAIVKDVRISKSIRKPPVPFDTTELQKEASRWFGLSPQQTINQAEGIYLEGAISYIRTDSQVYPKDLDHRGLLTKLSEISQEYRDFAEDILSKAKLTPSAGKKGGKESAHPAIHPTGKRPKRLNRRQWKLYDLICRRYFATLGDNMVRETKRITIDINGLTFKLSGTRTVEIGWGKYYKPYLDLEEVDFGPVKAGDELRFNVDLVKKMTKPPPRMTPMKLVLWAQKNGIGTKATRG
;
A
#
# COMPACT_ATOMS: atom_id res chain seq x y z
N MET A 1 -8.94 9.22 -47.34
CA MET A 1 -8.75 10.06 -46.14
C MET A 1 -7.80 9.32 -45.21
N GLU A 2 -6.67 9.91 -44.80
CA GLU A 2 -5.80 9.29 -43.79
C GLU A 2 -6.65 9.01 -42.53
N GLY A 3 -6.66 7.77 -42.06
CA GLY A 3 -7.39 7.40 -40.84
C GLY A 3 -6.89 8.25 -39.66
N HIS A 4 -7.80 8.67 -38.78
CA HIS A 4 -7.45 9.40 -37.56
C HIS A 4 -7.72 8.53 -36.35
N VAL A 5 -6.77 8.50 -35.41
CA VAL A 5 -6.94 7.83 -34.12
C VAL A 5 -6.71 8.83 -32.99
N LEU A 6 -7.68 8.95 -32.08
CA LEU A 6 -7.56 9.75 -30.87
C LEU A 6 -7.37 8.84 -29.66
N ILE A 7 -6.20 8.91 -29.02
CA ILE A 7 -5.91 8.25 -27.75
C ILE A 7 -6.15 9.22 -26.60
N ILE A 8 -6.96 8.84 -25.63
CA ILE A 8 -7.25 9.64 -24.43
C ILE A 8 -6.56 8.97 -23.23
N ALA A 9 -5.54 9.63 -22.68
CA ALA A 9 -4.84 9.17 -21.47
C ALA A 9 -5.28 9.97 -20.24
N GLU A 10 -5.04 9.46 -19.03
CA GLU A 10 -5.47 10.15 -17.81
C GLU A 10 -4.60 11.38 -17.50
N LYS A 11 -3.27 11.25 -17.65
CA LYS A 11 -2.29 12.25 -17.22
C LYS A 11 -1.33 12.67 -18.33
N GLU A 12 -0.78 13.88 -18.23
CA GLU A 12 0.16 14.41 -19.22
C GLU A 12 1.40 13.53 -19.41
N LYS A 13 2.02 13.05 -18.31
CA LYS A 13 3.17 12.14 -18.36
C LYS A 13 2.80 10.79 -19.00
N GLN A 14 1.62 10.27 -18.71
CA GLN A 14 1.14 9.01 -19.29
C GLN A 14 0.95 9.16 -20.80
N ALA A 15 0.29 10.24 -21.25
CA ALA A 15 0.14 10.56 -22.67
C ALA A 15 1.51 10.64 -23.39
N GLU A 16 2.49 11.28 -22.75
CA GLU A 16 3.85 11.39 -23.28
C GLU A 16 4.54 10.01 -23.40
N GLN A 17 4.45 9.16 -22.37
CA GLN A 17 5.03 7.82 -22.40
C GLN A 17 4.37 6.97 -23.49
N ILE A 18 3.04 6.98 -23.60
CA ILE A 18 2.30 6.25 -24.64
C ILE A 18 2.73 6.73 -26.03
N ALA A 19 2.74 8.04 -26.26
CA ALA A 19 3.17 8.61 -27.53
C ALA A 19 4.63 8.24 -27.86
N GLY A 20 5.54 8.34 -26.88
CA GLY A 20 6.94 7.96 -27.04
C GLY A 20 7.13 6.50 -27.38
N ILE A 21 6.37 5.60 -26.77
CA ILE A 21 6.43 4.16 -27.05
C ILE A 21 5.86 3.85 -28.43
N LEU A 22 4.64 4.29 -28.73
CA LEU A 22 3.95 3.94 -29.97
C LEU A 22 4.59 4.60 -31.20
N SER A 23 5.30 5.72 -31.03
CA SER A 23 6.04 6.38 -32.12
C SER A 23 7.52 5.97 -32.21
N ASN A 24 8.00 5.08 -31.33
CA ASN A 24 9.44 4.82 -31.14
C ASN A 24 10.26 6.11 -30.96
N GLY A 25 9.73 7.07 -30.19
CA GLY A 25 10.32 8.37 -29.91
C GLY A 25 10.09 9.44 -30.98
N ARG A 26 9.44 9.10 -32.11
CA ARG A 26 9.22 10.01 -33.24
C ARG A 26 7.82 10.64 -33.19
N TYR A 27 7.55 11.44 -32.17
CA TYR A 27 6.30 12.21 -32.04
C TYR A 27 6.55 13.72 -32.06
N GLU A 28 5.58 14.46 -32.56
CA GLU A 28 5.54 15.91 -32.47
C GLU A 28 4.71 16.32 -31.25
N ARG A 29 5.31 17.07 -30.33
CA ARG A 29 4.59 17.65 -29.19
C ARG A 29 3.96 18.98 -29.58
N LYS A 30 2.64 19.04 -29.55
CA LYS A 30 1.84 20.25 -29.82
C LYS A 30 1.14 20.75 -28.58
N LYS A 31 0.57 21.95 -28.67
CA LYS A 31 -0.29 22.54 -27.65
C LYS A 31 -1.51 23.18 -28.29
N MET A 32 -2.65 23.05 -27.62
CA MET A 32 -3.86 23.82 -27.90
C MET A 32 -4.17 24.66 -26.67
N GLY A 33 -3.85 25.95 -26.75
CA GLY A 33 -3.74 26.80 -25.56
C GLY A 33 -2.69 26.25 -24.58
N ARG A 34 -3.13 25.82 -23.39
CA ARG A 34 -2.25 25.25 -22.34
C ARG A 34 -2.26 23.71 -22.31
N VAL A 35 -3.05 23.05 -23.15
CA VAL A 35 -3.19 21.59 -23.15
C VAL A 35 -2.17 20.98 -24.11
N PRO A 36 -1.20 20.20 -23.63
CA PRO A 36 -0.27 19.49 -24.50
C PRO A 36 -0.96 18.27 -25.14
N TYR A 37 -0.59 17.96 -26.38
CA TYR A 37 -0.96 16.73 -27.05
C TYR A 37 0.16 16.29 -27.98
N TYR A 38 0.15 15.01 -28.37
CA TYR A 38 1.24 14.39 -29.11
C TYR A 38 0.72 13.80 -30.40
N VAL A 39 1.42 14.01 -31.52
CA VAL A 39 0.99 13.56 -32.84
C VAL A 39 2.11 12.75 -33.51
N PHE A 40 1.75 11.62 -34.11
CA PHE A 40 2.65 10.81 -34.93
C PHE A 40 1.85 10.04 -35.99
N LYS A 41 2.55 9.45 -36.97
CA LYS A 41 1.96 8.50 -37.92
C LYS A 41 2.30 7.07 -37.49
N ARG A 42 1.30 6.19 -37.52
CA ARG A 42 1.46 4.75 -37.28
C ARG A 42 0.39 4.00 -38.06
N ASP A 43 0.77 2.91 -38.72
CA ASP A 43 -0.14 2.03 -39.47
C ASP A 43 -0.99 2.78 -40.52
N GLY A 44 -0.40 3.76 -41.20
CA GLY A 44 -1.10 4.59 -42.20
C GLY A 44 -2.11 5.61 -41.63
N ALA A 45 -2.25 5.67 -40.30
CA ALA A 45 -3.14 6.59 -39.61
C ALA A 45 -2.37 7.69 -38.86
N ARG A 46 -3.00 8.86 -38.74
CA ARG A 46 -2.55 9.94 -37.87
C ARG A 46 -3.05 9.68 -36.45
N VAL A 47 -2.13 9.36 -35.55
CA VAL A 47 -2.42 9.12 -34.12
C VAL A 47 -2.21 10.41 -33.34
N THR A 48 -3.21 10.78 -32.53
CA THR A 48 -3.18 11.94 -31.63
C THR A 48 -3.40 11.46 -30.21
N VAL A 49 -2.47 11.73 -29.30
CA VAL A 49 -2.57 11.37 -27.88
C VAL A 49 -2.81 12.62 -27.05
N VAL A 50 -3.91 12.66 -26.31
CA VAL A 50 -4.31 13.80 -25.47
C VAL A 50 -4.57 13.35 -24.03
N PRO A 51 -4.06 14.09 -23.02
CA PRO A 51 -4.36 13.81 -21.63
C PRO A 51 -5.67 14.46 -21.17
N ALA A 52 -6.41 13.79 -20.28
CA ALA A 52 -7.61 14.32 -19.62
C ALA A 52 -7.29 15.22 -18.42
N ARG A 53 -6.15 14.98 -17.75
CA ARG A 53 -5.75 15.59 -16.46
C ARG A 53 -6.69 15.19 -15.31
N GLY A 54 -7.05 13.90 -15.25
CA GLY A 54 -7.96 13.34 -14.25
C GLY A 54 -9.43 13.68 -14.50
N HIS A 55 -10.22 13.80 -13.44
CA HIS A 55 -11.66 14.11 -13.52
C HIS A 55 -11.96 15.52 -14.03
N ILE A 56 -12.40 15.62 -15.29
CA ILE A 56 -12.89 16.87 -15.89
C ILE A 56 -14.42 17.04 -15.83
N TYR A 57 -15.12 16.00 -15.36
CA TYR A 57 -16.53 16.02 -14.99
C TYR A 57 -16.68 15.67 -13.51
N GLN A 58 -17.67 16.26 -12.85
CA GLN A 58 -18.06 15.97 -11.48
C GLN A 58 -19.58 16.01 -11.37
N LEU A 59 -20.11 15.41 -10.31
CA LEU A 59 -21.54 15.50 -10.02
C LEU A 59 -21.92 16.89 -9.51
N LYS A 60 -23.13 17.30 -9.90
CA LYS A 60 -23.79 18.52 -9.43
C LYS A 60 -25.25 18.20 -9.15
N THR A 61 -25.84 18.93 -8.20
CA THR A 61 -27.29 18.93 -7.98
C THR A 61 -27.91 20.29 -8.27
N ARG A 62 -29.17 20.28 -8.68
CA ARG A 62 -30.04 21.47 -8.76
C ARG A 62 -30.88 21.64 -7.48
N ASP A 63 -30.93 20.63 -6.62
CA ASP A 63 -31.66 20.67 -5.36
C ASP A 63 -31.04 21.73 -4.44
N LYS A 64 -31.87 22.64 -3.93
CA LYS A 64 -31.43 23.72 -3.03
C LYS A 64 -31.41 23.31 -1.56
N GLY A 65 -32.17 22.27 -1.19
CA GLY A 65 -32.32 21.78 0.19
C GLY A 65 -31.76 20.36 0.41
N TYR A 66 -32.27 19.71 1.45
CA TYR A 66 -32.05 18.28 1.71
C TYR A 66 -33.42 17.59 1.90
N PRO A 67 -33.57 16.31 1.52
CA PRO A 67 -32.58 15.45 0.85
C PRO A 67 -32.26 15.87 -0.59
N THR A 68 -31.10 15.45 -1.09
CA THR A 68 -30.64 15.63 -2.48
C THR A 68 -30.78 14.32 -3.23
N PHE A 69 -31.60 14.31 -4.28
CA PHE A 69 -31.84 13.14 -5.12
C PHE A 69 -31.49 13.38 -6.58
N ASN A 70 -31.56 14.65 -7.04
CA ASN A 70 -31.28 14.98 -8.43
C ASN A 70 -29.79 15.27 -8.61
N VAL A 71 -29.07 14.34 -9.24
CA VAL A 71 -27.64 14.48 -9.55
C VAL A 71 -27.41 14.36 -11.05
N GLU A 72 -26.56 15.22 -11.60
CA GLU A 72 -26.15 15.19 -13.00
C GLU A 72 -24.64 15.40 -13.11
N TRP A 73 -24.00 14.74 -14.06
CA TRP A 73 -22.60 14.99 -14.40
C TRP A 73 -22.47 16.33 -15.12
N ALA A 74 -21.53 17.16 -14.68
CA ALA A 74 -21.27 18.47 -15.25
C ALA A 74 -19.75 18.74 -15.31
N PRO A 75 -19.29 19.59 -16.23
CA PRO A 75 -17.89 20.02 -16.25
C PRO A 75 -17.45 20.55 -14.88
N THR A 76 -16.32 20.03 -14.40
CA THR A 76 -15.74 20.38 -13.10
C THR A 76 -15.52 21.89 -12.98
N ARG A 77 -16.08 22.49 -11.92
CA ARG A 77 -15.93 23.92 -11.62
C ARG A 77 -14.79 24.15 -10.62
N GLY A 78 -14.17 25.32 -10.64
CA GLY A 78 -13.10 25.69 -9.70
C GLY A 78 -11.72 25.11 -10.03
N VAL A 79 -11.61 24.13 -10.94
CA VAL A 79 -10.33 23.60 -11.41
C VAL A 79 -9.88 24.34 -12.68
N LYS A 80 -8.74 25.05 -12.58
CA LYS A 80 -8.18 25.81 -13.71
C LYS A 80 -7.85 24.88 -14.88
N GLY A 81 -8.41 25.19 -16.06
CA GLY A 81 -8.08 24.54 -17.33
C GLY A 81 -9.09 23.48 -17.82
N VAL A 82 -10.05 23.04 -17.00
CA VAL A 82 -11.04 22.00 -17.38
C VAL A 82 -11.73 22.30 -18.71
N LYS A 83 -12.23 23.54 -18.89
CA LYS A 83 -12.85 23.97 -20.15
C LYS A 83 -11.90 23.86 -21.35
N SER A 84 -10.62 24.15 -21.16
CA SER A 84 -9.59 24.03 -22.21
C SER A 84 -9.35 22.57 -22.59
N TYR A 85 -9.33 21.66 -21.60
CA TYR A 85 -9.20 20.21 -21.85
C TYR A 85 -10.41 19.66 -22.61
N ILE A 86 -11.63 19.97 -22.18
CA ILE A 86 -12.87 19.58 -22.88
C ILE A 86 -12.88 20.11 -24.32
N LYS A 87 -12.56 21.41 -24.52
CA LYS A 87 -12.46 22.01 -25.85
C LYS A 87 -11.40 21.32 -26.71
N THR A 88 -10.22 21.06 -26.15
CA THR A 88 -9.11 20.42 -26.87
C THR A 88 -9.46 19.00 -27.31
N ILE A 89 -10.00 18.18 -26.41
CA ILE A 89 -10.40 16.80 -26.74
C ILE A 89 -11.45 16.80 -27.86
N ARG A 90 -12.44 17.71 -27.79
CA ARG A 90 -13.47 17.86 -28.82
C ARG A 90 -12.90 18.30 -30.17
N GLU A 91 -12.00 19.27 -30.21
CA GLU A 91 -11.39 19.75 -31.47
C GLU A 91 -10.38 18.76 -32.07
N LEU A 92 -9.74 17.94 -31.24
CA LEU A 92 -8.82 16.91 -31.71
C LEU A 92 -9.54 15.67 -32.24
N TYR A 93 -10.80 15.42 -31.84
CA TYR A 93 -11.61 14.35 -32.40
C TYR A 93 -12.10 14.73 -33.80
N ARG A 94 -11.71 13.95 -34.82
CA ARG A 94 -12.04 14.20 -36.23
C ARG A 94 -12.88 13.08 -36.86
N GLY A 95 -13.80 12.49 -36.09
CA GLY A 95 -14.68 11.43 -36.57
C GLY A 95 -13.98 10.09 -36.86
N GLY A 96 -12.80 9.87 -36.28
CA GLY A 96 -12.01 8.65 -36.45
C GLY A 96 -12.16 7.64 -35.30
N ARG A 97 -11.21 6.71 -35.21
CA ARG A 97 -11.13 5.70 -34.14
C ARG A 97 -10.76 6.37 -32.81
N ILE A 98 -11.38 5.96 -31.72
CA ILE A 98 -11.05 6.42 -30.36
C ILE A 98 -10.48 5.25 -29.57
N VAL A 99 -9.43 5.52 -28.81
CA VAL A 99 -8.78 4.55 -27.95
C VAL A 99 -8.66 5.14 -26.55
N LEU A 100 -9.27 4.49 -25.56
CA LEU A 100 -9.17 4.87 -24.17
C LEU A 100 -7.92 4.23 -23.53
N ALA A 101 -7.04 5.06 -22.99
CA ALA A 101 -5.79 4.67 -22.35
C ALA A 101 -5.62 5.33 -20.97
N THR A 102 -6.73 5.54 -20.25
CA THR A 102 -6.71 5.84 -18.82
C THR A 102 -6.18 4.64 -18.03
N ASP A 103 -5.78 4.85 -16.77
CA ASP A 103 -5.37 3.74 -15.91
C ASP A 103 -6.52 2.72 -15.78
N TYR A 104 -6.23 1.42 -15.75
CA TYR A 104 -7.26 0.38 -15.77
C TYR A 104 -7.84 0.08 -14.37
N ASP A 105 -8.39 1.12 -13.73
CA ASP A 105 -9.18 0.99 -12.52
C ASP A 105 -10.58 1.61 -12.70
N MET A 106 -11.40 1.47 -11.66
CA MET A 106 -12.75 2.05 -11.64
C MET A 106 -12.75 3.57 -11.90
N GLU A 107 -11.74 4.30 -11.43
CA GLU A 107 -11.66 5.74 -11.67
C GLU A 107 -11.29 6.06 -13.12
N GLY A 108 -10.36 5.31 -13.71
CA GLY A 108 -9.95 5.49 -15.09
C GLY A 108 -11.07 5.18 -16.08
N GLU A 109 -11.92 4.17 -15.80
CA GLU A 109 -13.13 3.92 -16.58
C GLU A 109 -14.13 5.08 -16.46
N VAL A 110 -14.40 5.60 -15.25
CA VAL A 110 -15.28 6.77 -15.06
C VAL A 110 -14.76 8.02 -15.78
N ILE A 111 -13.46 8.30 -15.68
CA ILE A 111 -12.84 9.44 -16.37
C ILE A 111 -13.02 9.28 -17.88
N GLY A 112 -12.68 8.10 -18.41
CA GLY A 112 -12.80 7.80 -19.84
C GLY A 112 -14.24 7.88 -20.34
N GLY A 113 -15.13 7.11 -19.74
CA GLY A 113 -16.55 7.04 -20.10
C GLY A 113 -17.24 8.41 -20.07
N ASN A 114 -16.97 9.22 -19.04
CA ASN A 114 -17.53 10.57 -18.96
C ASN A 114 -17.00 11.49 -20.08
N ILE A 115 -15.75 11.33 -20.51
CA ILE A 115 -15.22 12.10 -21.64
C ILE A 115 -15.88 11.66 -22.95
N ILE A 116 -15.97 10.35 -23.19
CA ILE A 116 -16.64 9.80 -24.38
C ILE A 116 -18.08 10.31 -24.45
N GLU A 117 -18.83 10.17 -23.37
CA GLU A 117 -20.25 10.53 -23.35
C GLU A 117 -20.47 12.05 -23.37
N PHE A 118 -19.86 12.79 -22.45
CA PHE A 118 -20.21 14.21 -22.24
C PHE A 118 -19.33 15.19 -23.01
N THR A 119 -18.12 14.81 -23.44
CA THR A 119 -17.27 15.67 -24.28
C THR A 119 -17.48 15.41 -25.76
N LEU A 120 -17.52 14.13 -26.16
CA LEU A 120 -17.62 13.71 -27.56
C LEU A 120 -19.06 13.39 -27.99
N GLY A 121 -20.00 13.21 -27.06
CA GLY A 121 -21.41 12.95 -27.39
C GLY A 121 -21.69 11.52 -27.83
N ILE A 122 -20.79 10.57 -27.55
CA ILE A 122 -20.91 9.18 -27.99
C ILE A 122 -21.55 8.36 -26.88
N ARG A 123 -22.72 7.76 -27.18
CA ARG A 123 -23.49 6.95 -26.22
C ARG A 123 -23.10 5.47 -26.22
N ASP A 124 -22.67 4.96 -27.38
CA ASP A 124 -22.22 3.58 -27.51
C ASP A 124 -20.77 3.45 -27.02
N ILE A 125 -20.62 3.43 -25.69
CA ILE A 125 -19.30 3.38 -25.03
C ILE A 125 -18.63 2.02 -25.24
N ASP A 126 -19.41 0.93 -25.35
CA ASP A 126 -18.90 -0.43 -25.55
C ASP A 126 -18.18 -0.58 -26.90
N SER A 127 -18.54 0.22 -27.91
CA SER A 127 -17.84 0.24 -29.20
C SER A 127 -16.41 0.79 -29.13
N ILE A 128 -16.05 1.54 -28.09
CA ILE A 128 -14.76 2.23 -27.95
C ILE A 128 -13.65 1.24 -27.62
N ASP A 129 -12.51 1.39 -28.29
CA ASP A 129 -11.34 0.56 -28.02
C ASP A 129 -10.67 0.97 -26.70
N ARG A 130 -10.22 -0.03 -25.93
CA ARG A 130 -9.64 0.12 -24.61
C ARG A 130 -8.27 -0.52 -24.52
N MET A 131 -7.24 0.29 -24.29
CA MET A 131 -5.88 -0.20 -24.00
C MET A 131 -5.79 -0.63 -22.54
N ILE A 132 -5.69 -1.93 -22.27
CA ILE A 132 -5.48 -2.46 -20.92
C ILE A 132 -3.98 -2.70 -20.70
N PHE A 133 -3.40 -2.02 -19.72
CA PHE A 133 -2.00 -2.20 -19.34
C PHE A 133 -1.84 -2.05 -17.82
N SER A 134 -0.82 -2.72 -17.28
CA SER A 134 -0.44 -2.68 -15.87
C SER A 134 0.91 -1.98 -15.65
N SER A 135 1.61 -1.59 -16.71
CA SER A 135 2.84 -0.79 -16.63
C SER A 135 3.04 0.05 -17.90
N LEU A 136 3.77 1.16 -17.79
CA LEU A 136 4.13 2.00 -18.93
C LEU A 136 5.43 1.50 -19.60
N THR A 137 5.47 0.20 -19.92
CA THR A 137 6.59 -0.44 -20.62
C THR A 137 6.32 -0.55 -22.11
N LYS A 138 7.40 -0.62 -22.92
CA LYS A 138 7.27 -0.75 -24.38
C LYS A 138 6.47 -1.99 -24.79
N LYS A 139 6.71 -3.12 -24.12
CA LYS A 139 6.02 -4.40 -24.36
C LYS A 139 4.52 -4.24 -24.13
N GLU A 140 4.10 -3.93 -22.90
CA GLU A 140 2.67 -3.87 -22.55
C GLU A 140 1.89 -2.81 -23.35
N ILE A 141 2.46 -1.63 -23.58
CA ILE A 141 1.77 -0.57 -24.32
C ILE A 141 1.62 -0.92 -25.80
N THR A 142 2.58 -1.64 -26.38
CA THR A 142 2.47 -2.14 -27.76
C THR A 142 1.42 -3.25 -27.86
N GLU A 143 1.46 -4.21 -26.93
CA GLU A 143 0.47 -5.30 -26.86
C GLU A 143 -0.96 -4.75 -26.67
N ALA A 144 -1.15 -3.76 -25.80
CA ALA A 144 -2.44 -3.12 -25.57
C ALA A 144 -2.96 -2.31 -26.78
N TRP A 145 -2.05 -1.77 -27.60
CA TRP A 145 -2.40 -1.10 -28.85
C TRP A 145 -2.82 -2.07 -29.95
N GLU A 146 -2.09 -3.18 -30.07
CA GLU A 146 -2.32 -4.22 -31.08
C GLU A 146 -3.58 -5.04 -30.78
N ASN A 147 -3.85 -5.30 -29.49
CA ASN A 147 -4.99 -6.09 -29.04
C ASN A 147 -5.84 -5.30 -28.03
N PRO A 148 -6.51 -4.21 -28.46
CA PRO A 148 -7.35 -3.45 -27.55
C PRO A 148 -8.59 -4.25 -27.17
N ALA A 149 -8.97 -4.14 -25.90
CA ALA A 149 -10.26 -4.63 -25.42
C ALA A 149 -11.37 -3.64 -25.76
N LYS A 150 -12.59 -3.94 -25.30
CA LYS A 150 -13.68 -2.97 -25.22
C LYS A 150 -13.75 -2.34 -23.84
N VAL A 151 -14.40 -1.18 -23.76
CA VAL A 151 -14.61 -0.50 -22.48
C VAL A 151 -15.47 -1.38 -21.56
N ASP A 152 -15.03 -1.57 -20.32
CA ASP A 152 -15.81 -2.32 -19.34
C ASP A 152 -16.94 -1.45 -18.79
N VAL A 153 -18.10 -1.50 -19.46
CA VAL A 153 -19.29 -0.73 -19.08
C VAL A 153 -19.76 -1.09 -17.67
N LYS A 154 -19.56 -2.33 -17.20
CA LYS A 154 -19.94 -2.72 -15.83
C LYS A 154 -19.07 -2.03 -14.80
N LEU A 155 -17.75 -1.95 -15.06
CA LEU A 155 -16.81 -1.25 -14.19
C LEU A 155 -17.06 0.27 -14.18
N LEU A 156 -17.37 0.85 -15.36
CA LEU A 156 -17.78 2.24 -15.51
C LEU A 156 -19.02 2.56 -14.67
N GLU A 157 -20.10 1.80 -14.85
CA GLU A 157 -21.38 2.04 -14.16
C GLU A 157 -21.27 1.79 -12.65
N ALA A 158 -20.48 0.79 -12.22
CA ALA A 158 -20.15 0.62 -10.81
C ALA A 158 -19.42 1.84 -10.22
N GLY A 159 -18.51 2.44 -10.98
CA GLY A 159 -17.83 3.67 -10.60
C GLY A 159 -18.76 4.87 -10.53
N ARG A 160 -19.64 5.05 -11.52
CA ARG A 160 -20.66 6.11 -11.53
C ARG A 160 -21.62 6.00 -10.36
N ALA A 161 -22.17 4.81 -10.12
CA ALA A 161 -23.04 4.54 -8.97
C ALA A 161 -22.34 4.88 -7.64
N ARG A 162 -21.05 4.55 -7.50
CA ARG A 162 -20.26 4.92 -6.32
C ARG A 162 -20.16 6.45 -6.16
N HIS A 163 -19.81 7.17 -7.22
CA HIS A 163 -19.71 8.63 -7.21
C HIS A 163 -21.07 9.27 -6.85
N GLU A 164 -22.16 8.78 -7.43
CA GLU A 164 -23.52 9.27 -7.18
C GLU A 164 -23.97 9.03 -5.75
N MET A 165 -23.79 7.82 -5.23
CA MET A 165 -24.10 7.50 -3.84
C MET A 165 -23.26 8.36 -2.87
N ASP A 166 -21.95 8.45 -3.08
CA ASP A 166 -21.07 9.25 -2.23
C ASP A 166 -21.47 10.74 -2.24
N PHE A 167 -21.87 11.27 -3.41
CA PHE A 167 -22.35 12.65 -3.56
C PHE A 167 -23.69 12.88 -2.87
N MET A 168 -24.70 12.04 -3.15
CA MET A 168 -26.04 12.18 -2.56
C MET A 168 -25.99 12.10 -1.03
N TRP A 169 -25.27 11.12 -0.49
CA TRP A 169 -25.05 11.01 0.96
C TRP A 169 -24.32 12.23 1.51
N GLY A 170 -23.20 12.59 0.88
CA GLY A 170 -22.36 13.68 1.38
C GLY A 170 -23.10 15.00 1.42
N VAL A 171 -23.75 15.38 0.31
CA VAL A 171 -24.48 16.66 0.21
C VAL A 171 -25.70 16.68 1.12
N THR A 172 -26.52 15.62 1.11
CA THR A 172 -27.74 15.53 1.92
C THR A 172 -27.44 15.72 3.41
N PHE A 173 -26.54 14.89 3.95
CA PHE A 173 -26.28 14.91 5.39
C PHE A 173 -25.41 16.09 5.83
N SER A 174 -24.52 16.60 4.97
CA SER A 174 -23.78 17.83 5.29
C SER A 174 -24.72 19.03 5.39
N ARG A 175 -25.68 19.18 4.46
CA ARG A 175 -26.70 20.24 4.51
C ARG A 175 -27.58 20.11 5.75
N ALA A 176 -28.09 18.91 6.04
CA ALA A 176 -28.89 18.66 7.23
C ALA A 176 -28.13 18.97 8.53
N LEU A 177 -26.85 18.59 8.63
CA LEU A 177 -26.01 18.86 9.80
C LEU A 177 -25.75 20.36 9.97
N MET A 178 -25.46 21.08 8.90
CA MET A 178 -25.28 22.54 8.96
C MET A 178 -26.57 23.25 9.39
N GLU A 179 -27.72 22.82 8.87
CA GLU A 179 -29.03 23.38 9.23
C GLU A 179 -29.37 23.12 10.70
N ALA A 180 -29.15 21.89 11.20
CA ALA A 180 -29.37 21.56 12.60
C ALA A 180 -28.52 22.43 13.54
N VAL A 181 -27.25 22.67 13.20
CA VAL A 181 -26.37 23.55 13.98
C VAL A 181 -26.86 25.00 13.95
N ARG A 182 -27.33 25.47 12.80
CA ARG A 182 -27.89 26.82 12.65
C ARG A 182 -29.14 27.02 13.50
N ILE A 183 -30.07 26.05 13.46
CA ILE A 183 -31.31 26.07 14.27
C ILE A 183 -30.99 26.07 15.77
N ALA A 184 -29.97 25.32 16.19
CA ALA A 184 -29.51 25.28 17.58
C ALA A 184 -28.76 26.56 18.04
N GLY A 185 -28.77 27.64 17.24
CA GLY A 185 -28.08 28.90 17.56
C GLY A 185 -26.56 28.83 17.43
N GLY A 186 -26.02 27.74 16.88
CA GLY A 186 -24.59 27.55 16.69
C GLY A 186 -24.08 28.23 15.42
N PHE A 187 -22.91 28.87 15.50
CA PHE A 187 -22.17 29.34 14.32
C PHE A 187 -20.91 28.51 14.12
N ARG A 188 -20.71 28.00 12.90
CA ARG A 188 -19.46 27.33 12.50
C ARG A 188 -18.77 28.19 11.45
N ARG A 189 -17.52 28.56 11.73
CA ARG A 189 -16.66 29.29 10.77
C ARG A 189 -16.33 28.46 9.52
N HIS A 190 -16.42 27.14 9.62
CA HIS A 190 -16.14 26.20 8.52
C HIS A 190 -17.33 25.27 8.27
N PRO A 191 -17.61 24.92 6.99
CA PRO A 191 -18.68 24.00 6.66
C PRO A 191 -18.43 22.62 7.26
N LEU A 192 -19.51 21.99 7.72
CA LEU A 192 -19.47 20.61 8.23
C LEU A 192 -19.64 19.65 7.06
N SER A 193 -18.87 18.57 7.07
CA SER A 193 -18.94 17.53 6.06
C SER A 193 -19.34 16.20 6.69
N VAL A 194 -20.20 15.49 5.98
CA VAL A 194 -20.56 14.10 6.21
C VAL A 194 -20.15 13.33 4.96
N GLY A 195 -19.64 12.11 5.13
CA GLY A 195 -19.29 11.26 4.01
C GLY A 195 -19.51 9.80 4.38
N ARG A 196 -20.03 9.02 3.44
CA ARG A 196 -20.40 7.60 3.66
C ARG A 196 -19.25 6.78 4.25
N VAL A 197 -18.01 7.06 3.84
CA VAL A 197 -16.78 6.41 4.35
C VAL A 197 -16.12 7.20 5.47
N GLN A 198 -16.07 8.54 5.35
CA GLN A 198 -15.42 9.42 6.33
C GLN A 198 -16.07 9.32 7.72
N THR A 199 -17.40 9.31 7.78
CA THR A 199 -18.15 9.33 9.04
C THR A 199 -17.91 8.09 9.91
N PRO A 200 -18.03 6.83 9.41
CA PRO A 200 -17.72 5.66 10.23
C PRO A 200 -16.24 5.57 10.60
N MET A 201 -15.32 6.03 9.75
CA MET A 201 -13.89 6.10 10.10
C MET A 201 -13.63 7.10 11.23
N LEU A 202 -14.25 8.29 11.19
CA LEU A 202 -14.17 9.26 12.28
C LEU A 202 -14.77 8.70 13.57
N ALA A 203 -15.92 8.02 13.49
CA ALA A 203 -16.55 7.39 14.65
C ALA A 203 -15.61 6.38 15.33
N ALA A 204 -14.90 5.55 14.56
CA ALA A 204 -13.92 4.60 15.10
C ALA A 204 -12.75 5.28 15.85
N VAL A 205 -12.29 6.43 15.35
CA VAL A 205 -11.25 7.24 16.02
C VAL A 205 -11.79 7.82 17.32
N VAL A 206 -12.98 8.41 17.30
CA VAL A 206 -13.62 9.03 18.47
C VAL A 206 -13.91 7.98 19.55
N GLU A 207 -14.40 6.80 19.17
CA GLU A 207 -14.68 5.71 20.11
C GLU A 207 -13.40 5.23 20.81
N LEU A 208 -12.30 5.09 20.06
CA LEU A 208 -11.01 4.72 20.64
C LEU A 208 -10.48 5.81 21.58
N GLU A 209 -10.58 7.08 21.20
CA GLU A 209 -10.10 8.17 22.07
C GLU A 209 -10.94 8.26 23.35
N ARG A 210 -12.27 8.05 23.29
CA ARG A 210 -13.12 7.95 24.49
C ARG A 210 -12.69 6.80 25.40
N LYS A 211 -12.36 5.63 24.83
CA LYS A 211 -11.82 4.50 25.61
C LYS A 211 -10.50 4.85 26.29
N ILE A 212 -9.63 5.60 25.62
CA ILE A 212 -8.34 6.06 26.17
C ILE A 212 -8.57 7.06 27.31
N GLN A 213 -9.47 8.03 27.12
CA GLN A 213 -9.79 9.06 28.13
C GLN A 213 -10.42 8.46 29.39
N ASN A 214 -11.27 7.46 29.22
CA ASN A 214 -11.96 6.79 30.34
C ASN A 214 -11.12 5.64 30.96
N PHE A 215 -9.92 5.37 30.45
CA PHE A 215 -9.08 4.29 30.94
C PHE A 215 -8.50 4.63 32.32
N LYS A 216 -8.74 3.78 33.31
CA LYS A 216 -8.16 3.90 34.66
C LYS A 216 -6.99 2.90 34.78
N PRO A 217 -5.73 3.37 34.88
CA PRO A 217 -4.58 2.48 35.07
C PRO A 217 -4.67 1.72 36.39
N GLU A 218 -4.44 0.41 36.33
CA GLU A 218 -4.35 -0.47 37.49
C GLU A 218 -2.89 -0.88 37.72
N PRO A 219 -2.41 -0.89 38.98
CA PRO A 219 -1.08 -1.37 39.29
C PRO A 219 -0.98 -2.88 39.14
N TYR A 220 0.17 -3.34 38.67
CA TYR A 220 0.58 -4.74 38.72
C TYR A 220 2.09 -4.83 38.94
N TRP A 221 2.56 -6.00 39.33
CA TRP A 221 3.96 -6.26 39.60
C TRP A 221 4.46 -7.36 38.67
N GLU A 222 5.69 -7.20 38.19
CA GLU A 222 6.42 -8.25 37.48
C GLU A 222 7.63 -8.65 38.31
N LEU A 223 7.67 -9.93 38.71
CA LEU A 223 8.85 -10.52 39.31
C LEU A 223 9.80 -10.97 38.21
N THR A 224 11.04 -10.51 38.25
CA THR A 224 12.07 -10.82 37.27
C THR A 224 13.34 -11.29 37.94
N ALA A 225 14.09 -12.15 37.26
CA ALA A 225 15.43 -12.57 37.67
C ALA A 225 16.43 -12.19 36.59
N LYS A 226 17.35 -11.27 36.88
CA LYS A 226 18.52 -11.03 36.06
C LYS A 226 19.49 -12.17 36.30
N VAL A 227 19.84 -12.94 35.28
CA VAL A 227 20.74 -14.10 35.37
C VAL A 227 21.98 -13.89 34.50
N LEU A 228 23.14 -14.27 35.01
CA LEU A 228 24.41 -14.18 34.29
C LEU A 228 24.65 -15.45 33.50
N ILE A 229 24.67 -15.33 32.18
CA ILE A 229 24.93 -16.44 31.26
C ILE A 229 26.07 -16.03 30.34
N ASN A 230 27.15 -16.81 30.31
CA ASN A 230 28.32 -16.58 29.45
C ASN A 230 28.83 -15.12 29.50
N GLY A 231 28.92 -14.57 30.71
CA GLY A 231 29.42 -13.20 30.96
C GLY A 231 28.44 -12.07 30.66
N LYS A 232 27.20 -12.34 30.25
CA LYS A 232 26.17 -11.33 29.98
C LYS A 232 24.93 -11.52 30.86
N TRP A 233 24.34 -10.42 31.31
CA TRP A 233 23.11 -10.44 32.10
C TRP A 233 21.89 -10.48 31.20
N TYR A 234 20.96 -11.39 31.48
CA TYR A 234 19.68 -11.51 30.78
C TYR A 234 18.52 -11.50 31.78
N VAL A 235 17.37 -10.98 31.38
CA VAL A 235 16.18 -10.90 32.23
C VAL A 235 15.29 -12.12 31.98
N ALA A 236 15.13 -12.95 33.00
CA ALA A 236 14.14 -14.03 33.04
C ALA A 236 12.86 -13.55 33.71
N GLN A 237 11.72 -13.91 33.13
CA GLN A 237 10.38 -13.54 33.58
C GLN A 237 9.79 -14.66 34.43
N TYR A 238 9.24 -14.32 35.60
CA TYR A 238 8.48 -15.28 36.39
C TYR A 238 7.22 -15.71 35.63
N VAL A 239 6.92 -17.02 35.62
CA VAL A 239 5.79 -17.57 34.86
C VAL A 239 4.44 -17.09 35.39
N GLY A 240 4.34 -16.74 36.68
CA GLY A 240 3.11 -16.21 37.29
C GLY A 240 2.87 -14.72 37.07
N ASN A 241 3.70 -14.02 36.28
CA ASN A 241 3.45 -12.62 35.94
C ASN A 241 2.25 -12.44 35.00
N PRO A 242 1.56 -11.27 35.04
CA PRO A 242 1.70 -10.20 36.03
C PRO A 242 0.98 -10.54 37.34
N ILE A 243 1.55 -10.11 38.47
CA ILE A 243 0.98 -10.29 39.81
C ILE A 243 0.14 -9.05 40.15
N LYS A 244 -1.10 -9.21 40.61
CA LYS A 244 -2.02 -8.09 40.89
C LYS A 244 -2.05 -7.67 42.36
N ASN A 245 -1.62 -8.52 43.27
CA ASN A 245 -1.60 -8.24 44.70
C ASN A 245 -0.18 -7.85 45.14
N CYS A 246 -0.04 -6.73 45.86
CA CYS A 246 1.25 -6.22 46.31
C CYS A 246 1.92 -7.14 47.34
N GLU A 247 1.16 -7.65 48.30
CA GLU A 247 1.66 -8.52 49.38
C GLU A 247 2.14 -9.85 48.81
N GLU A 248 1.36 -10.45 47.91
CA GLU A 248 1.76 -11.65 47.18
C GLU A 248 3.06 -11.44 46.40
N ALA A 249 3.18 -10.31 45.71
CA ALA A 249 4.35 -9.96 44.93
C ALA A 249 5.62 -9.82 45.80
N VAL A 250 5.50 -9.20 46.98
CA VAL A 250 6.59 -9.08 47.96
C VAL A 250 6.96 -10.44 48.55
N ASN A 251 5.97 -11.26 48.91
CA ASN A 251 6.22 -12.62 49.42
C ASN A 251 6.97 -13.49 48.40
N LEU A 252 6.62 -13.39 47.12
CA LEU A 252 7.31 -14.09 46.04
C LEU A 252 8.74 -13.56 45.83
N LEU A 253 8.98 -12.25 45.97
CA LEU A 253 10.31 -11.66 45.91
C LEU A 253 11.23 -12.19 47.02
N GLU A 254 10.75 -12.18 48.27
CA GLU A 254 11.53 -12.67 49.42
C GLU A 254 11.84 -14.17 49.29
N ARG A 255 10.86 -14.96 48.84
CA ARG A 255 11.08 -16.38 48.54
C ARG A 255 12.17 -16.57 47.47
N ALA A 256 12.19 -15.74 46.43
CA ALA A 256 13.17 -15.85 45.36
C ALA A 256 14.59 -15.43 45.81
N ARG A 257 14.72 -14.47 46.73
CA ARG A 257 16.01 -14.00 47.27
C ARG A 257 16.79 -15.07 48.01
N GLY A 258 16.09 -15.96 48.73
CA GLY A 258 16.71 -17.05 49.51
C GLY A 258 17.11 -18.27 48.69
N GLY A 259 16.95 -18.25 47.36
CA GLY A 259 17.14 -19.41 46.49
C GLY A 259 18.49 -19.51 45.78
N LYS A 260 18.67 -20.62 45.07
CA LYS A 260 19.67 -20.76 44.00
C LYS A 260 18.95 -20.76 42.65
N ALA A 261 19.56 -20.17 41.63
CA ALA A 261 19.03 -20.22 40.27
C ALA A 261 19.60 -21.44 39.52
N ILE A 262 18.77 -22.48 39.36
CA ILE A 262 19.15 -23.72 38.69
C ILE A 262 18.43 -23.83 37.35
N VAL A 263 19.17 -24.05 36.28
CA VAL A 263 18.58 -24.33 34.97
C VAL A 263 17.89 -25.69 35.02
N LYS A 264 16.57 -25.72 34.85
CA LYS A 264 15.78 -26.97 34.83
C LYS A 264 15.71 -27.59 33.44
N ASP A 265 15.58 -26.75 32.41
CA ASP A 265 15.34 -27.21 31.05
C ASP A 265 15.87 -26.20 30.03
N VAL A 266 16.43 -26.71 28.94
CA VAL A 266 16.90 -25.94 27.79
C VAL A 266 16.31 -26.55 26.52
N ARG A 267 15.40 -25.84 25.87
CA ARG A 267 14.79 -26.27 24.62
C ARG A 267 15.27 -25.42 23.46
N ILE A 268 15.66 -26.08 22.38
CA ILE A 268 16.03 -25.43 21.13
C ILE A 268 14.98 -25.80 20.08
N SER A 269 14.43 -24.80 19.41
CA SER A 269 13.48 -25.00 18.31
C SER A 269 13.89 -24.15 17.13
N LYS A 270 13.89 -24.74 15.92
CA LYS A 270 14.08 -24.01 14.67
C LYS A 270 12.72 -23.60 14.09
N SER A 271 12.68 -22.42 13.50
CA SER A 271 11.51 -21.86 12.82
C SER A 271 11.92 -21.36 11.44
N ILE A 272 11.07 -21.65 10.45
CA ILE A 272 11.28 -21.25 9.07
C ILE A 272 10.44 -20.00 8.81
N ARG A 273 11.10 -18.90 8.41
CA ARG A 273 10.45 -17.71 7.89
C ARG A 273 10.51 -17.73 6.38
N LYS A 274 9.37 -18.05 5.76
CA LYS A 274 9.23 -17.99 4.30
C LYS A 274 9.49 -16.58 3.77
N PRO A 275 9.94 -16.44 2.51
CA PRO A 275 10.01 -15.16 1.82
C PRO A 275 8.70 -14.37 1.93
N PRO A 276 8.79 -13.03 2.00
CA PRO A 276 7.60 -12.19 2.00
C PRO A 276 6.88 -12.33 0.67
N VAL A 277 5.58 -12.05 0.66
CA VAL A 277 4.80 -12.05 -0.59
C VAL A 277 4.99 -10.73 -1.36
N PRO A 278 4.74 -10.72 -2.68
CA PRO A 278 4.67 -9.50 -3.47
C PRO A 278 3.74 -8.44 -2.86
N PHE A 279 4.03 -7.18 -3.10
CA PHE A 279 3.22 -6.08 -2.56
C PHE A 279 1.86 -5.99 -3.27
N ASP A 280 0.78 -6.02 -2.49
CA ASP A 280 -0.46 -5.33 -2.86
C ASP A 280 -0.39 -3.86 -2.39
N THR A 281 -1.43 -3.08 -2.69
CA THR A 281 -1.51 -1.67 -2.28
C THR A 281 -1.37 -1.49 -0.77
N THR A 282 -2.03 -2.35 0.01
CA THR A 282 -2.11 -2.22 1.48
C THR A 282 -0.79 -2.59 2.15
N GLU A 283 -0.15 -3.69 1.73
CA GLU A 283 1.15 -4.10 2.28
C GLU A 283 2.24 -3.09 1.92
N LEU A 284 2.19 -2.46 0.73
CA LEU A 284 3.10 -1.36 0.39
C LEU A 284 2.91 -0.17 1.34
N GLN A 285 1.67 0.26 1.58
CA GLN A 285 1.35 1.36 2.52
C GLN A 285 1.80 1.03 3.94
N LYS A 286 1.60 -0.20 4.40
CA LYS A 286 1.99 -0.66 5.73
C LYS A 286 3.50 -0.62 5.93
N GLU A 287 4.25 -1.11 4.95
CA GLU A 287 5.72 -1.10 5.03
C GLU A 287 6.30 0.30 4.83
N ALA A 288 5.75 1.11 3.94
CA ALA A 288 6.14 2.51 3.79
C ALA A 288 5.86 3.32 5.06
N SER A 289 4.74 3.05 5.74
CA SER A 289 4.42 3.66 7.04
C SER A 289 5.41 3.22 8.11
N ARG A 290 5.72 1.92 8.18
CA ARG A 290 6.67 1.37 9.16
C ARG A 290 8.08 1.93 8.99
N TRP A 291 8.61 1.93 7.77
CA TRP A 291 10.03 2.21 7.50
C TRP A 291 10.31 3.68 7.19
N PHE A 292 9.33 4.40 6.65
CA PHE A 292 9.51 5.78 6.18
C PHE A 292 8.58 6.79 6.84
N GLY A 293 7.67 6.35 7.73
CA GLY A 293 6.69 7.23 8.37
C GLY A 293 5.69 7.87 7.40
N LEU A 294 5.55 7.31 6.19
CA LEU A 294 4.64 7.85 5.19
C LEU A 294 3.19 7.50 5.55
N SER A 295 2.28 8.47 5.37
CA SER A 295 0.85 8.16 5.40
C SER A 295 0.44 7.31 4.19
N PRO A 296 -0.71 6.63 4.24
CA PRO A 296 -1.24 5.88 3.10
C PRO A 296 -1.35 6.75 1.83
N GLN A 297 -1.97 7.94 1.89
CA GLN A 297 -2.01 8.88 0.76
C GLN A 297 -0.61 9.31 0.27
N GLN A 298 0.31 9.61 1.18
CA GLN A 298 1.68 9.99 0.80
C GLN A 298 2.38 8.86 0.05
N THR A 299 2.18 7.62 0.48
CA THR A 299 2.74 6.43 -0.18
C THR A 299 2.20 6.30 -1.60
N ILE A 300 0.88 6.40 -1.79
CA ILE A 300 0.25 6.35 -3.13
C ILE A 300 0.78 7.46 -4.03
N ASN A 301 0.88 8.69 -3.53
CA ASN A 301 1.40 9.82 -4.32
C ASN A 301 2.86 9.60 -4.76
N GLN A 302 3.71 9.04 -3.88
CA GLN A 302 5.08 8.72 -4.28
C GLN A 302 5.12 7.56 -5.27
N ALA A 303 4.36 6.49 -5.04
CA ALA A 303 4.29 5.31 -5.89
C ALA A 303 3.79 5.66 -7.29
N GLU A 304 2.76 6.48 -7.40
CA GLU A 304 2.22 6.97 -8.67
C GLU A 304 3.28 7.72 -9.49
N GLY A 305 4.11 8.55 -8.84
CA GLY A 305 5.21 9.22 -9.52
C GLY A 305 6.25 8.25 -10.09
N ILE A 306 6.49 7.12 -9.43
CA ILE A 306 7.40 6.05 -9.91
C ILE A 306 6.76 5.26 -11.06
N TYR A 307 5.46 4.97 -10.96
CA TYR A 307 4.66 4.33 -12.01
C TYR A 307 4.65 5.18 -13.29
N LEU A 308 4.48 6.50 -13.18
CA LEU A 308 4.48 7.42 -14.33
C LEU A 308 5.85 7.55 -15.01
N GLU A 309 6.95 7.20 -14.32
CA GLU A 309 8.27 7.02 -14.95
C GLU A 309 8.41 5.65 -15.64
N GLY A 310 7.43 4.76 -15.46
CA GLY A 310 7.38 3.40 -15.99
C GLY A 310 8.26 2.41 -15.25
N ALA A 311 8.71 2.73 -14.03
CA ALA A 311 9.69 1.94 -13.28
C ALA A 311 9.05 0.86 -12.39
N ILE A 312 7.76 0.98 -12.08
CA ILE A 312 6.98 -0.04 -11.37
C ILE A 312 5.66 -0.28 -12.09
N SER A 313 5.05 -1.43 -11.83
CA SER A 313 3.69 -1.74 -12.25
C SER A 313 2.66 -0.88 -11.50
N TYR A 314 1.41 -0.97 -11.95
CA TYR A 314 0.30 -0.19 -11.45
C TYR A 314 0.07 -0.44 -9.95
N ILE A 315 -0.17 0.65 -9.23
CA ILE A 315 -0.02 0.72 -7.77
C ILE A 315 -1.32 0.46 -7.02
N ARG A 316 -2.47 0.39 -7.70
CA ARG A 316 -3.79 0.13 -7.09
C ARG A 316 -4.26 -1.29 -7.38
N THR A 317 -3.61 -2.25 -6.74
CA THR A 317 -3.86 -3.68 -6.88
C THR A 317 -4.14 -4.34 -5.52
N ASP A 318 -5.00 -5.37 -5.52
CA ASP A 318 -5.17 -6.29 -4.38
C ASP A 318 -4.37 -7.58 -4.56
N SER A 319 -3.66 -7.72 -5.69
CA SER A 319 -2.90 -8.92 -6.01
C SER A 319 -1.58 -8.97 -5.26
N GLN A 320 -1.25 -10.16 -4.78
CA GLN A 320 0.04 -10.53 -4.23
C GLN A 320 0.70 -11.62 -5.09
N VAL A 321 0.38 -11.62 -6.38
CA VAL A 321 0.87 -12.58 -7.38
C VAL A 321 1.42 -11.80 -8.58
N TYR A 322 2.64 -12.12 -8.99
CA TYR A 322 3.24 -11.58 -10.22
C TYR A 322 2.58 -12.18 -11.48
N PRO A 323 2.68 -11.52 -12.65
CA PRO A 323 2.24 -12.12 -13.91
C PRO A 323 2.93 -13.47 -14.14
N LYS A 324 2.19 -14.45 -14.66
CA LYS A 324 2.73 -15.80 -14.89
C LYS A 324 3.83 -15.82 -15.95
N ASP A 325 3.77 -14.89 -16.90
CA ASP A 325 4.69 -14.70 -18.02
C ASP A 325 5.76 -13.64 -17.72
N LEU A 326 5.90 -13.21 -16.46
CA LEU A 326 6.95 -12.27 -16.07
C LEU A 326 8.33 -12.91 -16.28
N ASP A 327 9.13 -12.33 -17.17
CA ASP A 327 10.51 -12.72 -17.40
C ASP A 327 11.40 -12.32 -16.22
N HIS A 328 11.47 -13.19 -15.21
CA HIS A 328 12.26 -12.97 -14.01
C HIS A 328 13.75 -12.82 -14.30
N ARG A 329 14.31 -13.57 -15.27
CA ARG A 329 15.74 -13.50 -15.61
C ARG A 329 16.06 -12.15 -16.23
N GLY A 330 15.32 -11.73 -17.26
CA GLY A 330 15.51 -10.42 -17.89
C GLY A 330 15.26 -9.25 -16.93
N LEU A 331 14.29 -9.39 -16.01
CA LEU A 331 14.07 -8.37 -14.97
C LEU A 331 15.25 -8.27 -13.99
N LEU A 332 15.80 -9.39 -13.52
CA LEU A 332 17.00 -9.40 -12.66
C LEU A 332 18.21 -8.78 -13.37
N THR A 333 18.43 -9.10 -14.65
CA THR A 333 19.50 -8.49 -15.46
C THR A 333 19.34 -6.97 -15.51
N LYS A 334 18.14 -6.46 -15.82
CA LYS A 334 17.89 -5.00 -15.86
C LYS A 334 18.08 -4.34 -14.49
N LEU A 335 17.66 -5.00 -13.40
CA LEU A 335 17.86 -4.47 -12.05
C LEU A 335 19.34 -4.43 -11.64
N SER A 336 20.16 -5.36 -12.13
CA SER A 336 21.61 -5.41 -11.86
C SER A 336 22.37 -4.17 -12.40
N GLU A 337 21.77 -3.43 -13.33
CA GLU A 337 22.34 -2.21 -13.91
C GLU A 337 22.07 -0.95 -13.06
N ILE A 338 21.25 -1.06 -12.01
CA ILE A 338 20.83 0.10 -11.20
C ILE A 338 21.88 0.45 -10.15
N SER A 339 22.44 -0.54 -9.46
CA SER A 339 23.45 -0.37 -8.41
C SER A 339 24.29 -1.64 -8.25
N GLN A 340 25.49 -1.51 -7.67
CA GLN A 340 26.34 -2.66 -7.37
C GLN A 340 25.64 -3.66 -6.43
N GLU A 341 24.93 -3.18 -5.42
CA GLU A 341 24.22 -4.05 -4.48
C GLU A 341 23.12 -4.88 -5.19
N TYR A 342 22.40 -4.28 -6.15
CA TYR A 342 21.39 -5.03 -6.92
C TYR A 342 22.02 -6.03 -7.88
N ARG A 343 23.24 -5.74 -8.36
CA ARG A 343 24.03 -6.69 -9.15
C ARG A 343 24.36 -7.92 -8.31
N ASP A 344 24.91 -7.73 -7.12
CA ASP A 344 25.26 -8.83 -6.22
C ASP A 344 24.02 -9.68 -5.88
N PHE A 345 22.87 -9.04 -5.65
CA PHE A 345 21.59 -9.74 -5.43
C PHE A 345 21.13 -10.53 -6.65
N ALA A 346 21.22 -9.93 -7.84
CA ALA A 346 20.80 -10.56 -9.08
C ALA A 346 21.69 -11.76 -9.42
N GLU A 347 23.01 -11.65 -9.30
CA GLU A 347 23.95 -12.75 -9.57
C GLU A 347 23.70 -13.95 -8.64
N ASP A 348 23.54 -13.69 -7.36
CA ASP A 348 23.24 -14.72 -6.36
C ASP A 348 21.89 -15.41 -6.65
N ILE A 349 20.84 -14.68 -7.02
CA ILE A 349 19.55 -15.27 -7.39
C ILE A 349 19.63 -16.02 -8.74
N LEU A 350 20.33 -15.48 -9.73
CA LEU A 350 20.46 -16.07 -11.06
C LEU A 350 21.26 -17.37 -11.06
N SER A 351 22.11 -17.59 -10.05
CA SER A 351 22.84 -18.84 -9.82
C SER A 351 21.91 -20.04 -9.51
N LYS A 352 20.65 -19.77 -9.11
CA LYS A 352 19.68 -20.81 -8.80
C LYS A 352 19.16 -21.50 -10.06
N ALA A 353 18.99 -22.82 -9.98
CA ALA A 353 18.42 -23.62 -11.07
C ALA A 353 16.99 -23.20 -11.45
N LYS A 354 16.16 -22.85 -10.45
CA LYS A 354 14.77 -22.44 -10.64
C LYS A 354 14.49 -21.12 -9.92
N LEU A 355 13.87 -20.19 -10.64
CA LEU A 355 13.35 -18.94 -10.08
C LEU A 355 11.86 -19.11 -9.81
N THR A 356 11.48 -19.17 -8.54
CA THR A 356 10.07 -19.25 -8.14
C THR A 356 9.81 -18.22 -7.07
N PRO A 357 9.12 -17.11 -7.40
CA PRO A 357 8.78 -16.12 -6.40
C PRO A 357 7.75 -16.71 -5.43
N SER A 358 7.81 -16.28 -4.17
CA SER A 358 6.67 -16.43 -3.25
C SER A 358 5.42 -15.75 -3.82
N ALA A 359 4.25 -16.24 -3.41
CA ALA A 359 2.96 -15.71 -3.81
C ALA A 359 2.02 -15.64 -2.60
N GLY A 360 1.20 -14.59 -2.55
CA GLY A 360 0.16 -14.47 -1.53
C GLY A 360 -1.12 -15.23 -1.89
N LYS A 361 -2.11 -15.15 -1.00
CA LYS A 361 -3.45 -15.75 -1.21
C LYS A 361 -4.41 -14.83 -1.97
N LYS A 362 -4.07 -13.55 -2.12
CA LYS A 362 -4.90 -12.53 -2.76
C LYS A 362 -4.46 -12.31 -4.20
N GLY A 363 -5.43 -12.22 -5.12
CA GLY A 363 -5.20 -11.99 -6.55
C GLY A 363 -4.89 -13.25 -7.34
N GLY A 364 -4.21 -13.10 -8.47
CA GLY A 364 -4.04 -14.15 -9.48
C GLY A 364 -4.89 -13.86 -10.72
N LYS A 365 -5.46 -14.90 -11.35
CA LYS A 365 -6.21 -14.79 -12.60
C LYS A 365 -7.43 -13.85 -12.54
N GLU A 366 -7.98 -13.65 -11.34
CA GLU A 366 -9.19 -12.84 -11.13
C GLU A 366 -8.88 -11.36 -10.88
N SER A 367 -7.61 -10.98 -10.77
CA SER A 367 -7.23 -9.58 -10.55
C SER A 367 -6.91 -8.89 -11.87
N ALA A 368 -7.52 -7.72 -12.09
CA ALA A 368 -7.23 -6.84 -13.22
C ALA A 368 -5.74 -6.44 -13.31
N HIS A 369 -5.04 -6.43 -12.17
CA HIS A 369 -3.64 -6.05 -12.09
C HIS A 369 -2.81 -7.08 -11.32
N PRO A 370 -1.55 -7.30 -11.71
CA PRO A 370 -0.61 -8.08 -10.92
C PRO A 370 -0.22 -7.34 -9.63
N ALA A 371 0.56 -7.99 -8.78
CA ALA A 371 1.19 -7.34 -7.64
C ALA A 371 2.11 -6.18 -8.08
N ILE A 372 2.38 -5.26 -7.16
CA ILE A 372 3.30 -4.14 -7.37
C ILE A 372 4.73 -4.69 -7.48
N HIS A 373 5.38 -4.45 -8.62
CA HIS A 373 6.73 -4.95 -8.91
C HIS A 373 7.52 -3.97 -9.78
N PRO A 374 8.87 -4.03 -9.77
CA PRO A 374 9.67 -3.23 -10.69
C PRO A 374 9.53 -3.75 -12.12
N THR A 375 9.59 -2.85 -13.10
CA THR A 375 9.55 -3.20 -14.53
C THR A 375 10.94 -3.43 -15.13
N GLY A 376 12.00 -3.15 -14.37
CA GLY A 376 13.39 -3.13 -14.82
C GLY A 376 13.78 -1.85 -15.55
N LYS A 377 12.84 -0.94 -15.84
CA LYS A 377 13.18 0.37 -16.41
C LYS A 377 13.84 1.23 -15.33
N ARG A 378 15.09 1.66 -15.58
CA ARG A 378 15.80 2.60 -14.70
C ARG A 378 15.08 3.96 -14.70
N PRO A 379 14.54 4.42 -13.55
CA PRO A 379 13.85 5.69 -13.51
C PRO A 379 14.84 6.85 -13.62
N LYS A 380 14.48 7.90 -14.38
CA LYS A 380 15.36 9.05 -14.61
C LYS A 380 15.18 10.17 -13.58
N ARG A 381 13.96 10.35 -13.08
CA ARG A 381 13.57 11.51 -12.26
C ARG A 381 12.78 11.08 -11.03
N LEU A 382 13.44 10.44 -10.07
CA LEU A 382 12.86 10.20 -8.74
C LEU A 382 13.45 11.17 -7.70
N ASN A 383 12.58 11.75 -6.89
CA ASN A 383 13.00 12.44 -5.67
C ASN A 383 13.49 11.44 -4.60
N ARG A 384 14.09 11.94 -3.51
CA ARG A 384 14.63 11.09 -2.44
C ARG A 384 13.61 10.13 -1.82
N ARG A 385 12.35 10.55 -1.64
CA ARG A 385 11.28 9.72 -1.06
C ARG A 385 10.83 8.65 -2.05
N GLN A 386 10.70 9.00 -3.32
CA GLN A 386 10.41 8.05 -4.40
C GLN A 386 11.50 7.01 -4.54
N TRP A 387 12.77 7.39 -4.43
CA TRP A 387 13.89 6.44 -4.45
C TRP A 387 13.82 5.43 -3.30
N LYS A 388 13.52 5.88 -2.07
CA LYS A 388 13.33 4.97 -0.93
C LYS A 388 12.18 3.98 -1.17
N LEU A 389 11.06 4.45 -1.71
CA LEU A 389 9.91 3.60 -1.99
C LEU A 389 10.18 2.63 -3.15
N TYR A 390 10.89 3.08 -4.19
CA TYR A 390 11.33 2.22 -5.29
C TYR A 390 12.30 1.14 -4.81
N ASP A 391 13.25 1.49 -3.93
CA ASP A 391 14.17 0.52 -3.34
C ASP A 391 13.43 -0.52 -2.48
N LEU A 392 12.45 -0.11 -1.68
CA LEU A 392 11.58 -1.02 -0.95
C LEU A 392 10.88 -2.03 -1.88
N ILE A 393 10.33 -1.57 -3.00
CA ILE A 393 9.66 -2.42 -4.00
C ILE A 393 10.65 -3.38 -4.67
N CYS A 394 11.83 -2.91 -5.06
CA CYS A 394 12.86 -3.75 -5.69
C CYS A 394 13.40 -4.80 -4.72
N ARG A 395 13.72 -4.42 -3.48
CA ARG A 395 14.17 -5.36 -2.45
C ARG A 395 13.10 -6.38 -2.09
N ARG A 396 11.81 -6.00 -2.12
CA ARG A 396 10.73 -6.96 -1.94
C ARG A 396 10.74 -7.99 -3.06
N TYR A 397 10.88 -7.55 -4.31
CA TYR A 397 10.99 -8.44 -5.46
C TYR A 397 12.17 -9.42 -5.32
N PHE A 398 13.38 -8.95 -5.01
CA PHE A 398 14.52 -9.83 -4.74
C PHE A 398 14.24 -10.81 -3.59
N ALA A 399 13.67 -10.31 -2.48
CA ALA A 399 13.32 -11.13 -1.34
C ALA A 399 12.33 -12.25 -1.69
N THR A 400 11.36 -12.00 -2.57
CA THR A 400 10.38 -13.03 -2.98
C THR A 400 11.03 -14.22 -3.70
N LEU A 401 12.19 -14.02 -4.33
CA LEU A 401 12.99 -15.05 -5.01
C LEU A 401 14.07 -15.67 -4.10
N GLY A 402 14.18 -15.17 -2.87
CA GLY A 402 15.12 -15.66 -1.88
C GLY A 402 14.71 -16.98 -1.25
N ASP A 403 15.67 -17.65 -0.61
CA ASP A 403 15.38 -18.89 0.13
C ASP A 403 14.76 -18.57 1.49
N ASN A 404 14.23 -19.60 2.14
CA ASN A 404 13.71 -19.44 3.49
C ASN A 404 14.80 -18.96 4.45
N MET A 405 14.41 -18.13 5.40
CA MET A 405 15.25 -17.79 6.55
C MET A 405 15.01 -18.81 7.66
N VAL A 406 16.08 -19.30 8.29
CA VAL A 406 16.01 -20.22 9.42
C VAL A 406 16.43 -19.49 10.69
N ARG A 407 15.53 -19.44 11.67
CA ARG A 407 15.81 -18.86 13.00
C ARG A 407 15.71 -19.92 14.08
N GLU A 408 16.62 -19.87 15.02
CA GLU A 408 16.70 -20.79 16.16
C GLU A 408 16.35 -20.04 17.43
N THR A 409 15.31 -20.50 18.13
CA THR A 409 14.91 -19.98 19.44
C THR A 409 15.35 -20.96 20.52
N LYS A 410 16.19 -20.49 21.45
CA LYS A 410 16.56 -21.19 22.67
C LYS A 410 15.69 -20.66 23.82
N ARG A 411 14.96 -21.56 24.49
CA ARG A 411 14.16 -21.26 25.68
C ARG A 411 14.81 -21.93 26.87
N ILE A 412 15.08 -21.15 27.91
CA ILE A 412 15.71 -21.61 29.15
C ILE A 412 14.67 -21.46 30.27
N THR A 413 14.45 -22.53 31.01
CA THR A 413 13.62 -22.55 32.21
C THR A 413 14.52 -22.65 33.42
N ILE A 414 14.35 -21.74 34.37
CA ILE A 414 15.17 -21.62 35.57
C ILE A 414 14.25 -21.77 36.78
N ASP A 415 14.65 -22.60 37.73
CA ASP A 415 14.02 -22.69 39.03
C ASP A 415 14.80 -21.86 40.04
N ILE A 416 14.09 -21.01 40.78
CA ILE A 416 14.63 -20.27 41.92
C ILE A 416 13.73 -20.57 43.11
N ASN A 417 14.18 -21.45 44.00
CA ASN A 417 13.45 -21.84 45.22
C ASN A 417 12.01 -22.35 44.95
N GLY A 418 11.84 -23.14 43.89
CA GLY A 418 10.52 -23.65 43.44
C GLY A 418 9.69 -22.66 42.62
N LEU A 419 10.20 -21.45 42.35
CA LEU A 419 9.60 -20.48 41.44
C LEU A 419 10.18 -20.64 40.04
N THR A 420 9.31 -20.79 39.04
CA THR A 420 9.73 -20.98 37.65
C THR A 420 9.88 -19.65 36.92
N PHE A 421 11.07 -19.41 36.39
CA PHE A 421 11.41 -18.28 35.51
C PHE A 421 11.73 -18.79 34.11
N LYS A 422 11.41 -17.98 33.09
CA LYS A 422 11.68 -18.28 31.68
C LYS A 422 12.33 -17.11 30.98
N LEU A 423 13.31 -17.40 30.13
CA LEU A 423 13.82 -16.48 29.12
C LEU A 423 13.96 -17.17 27.78
N SER A 424 13.87 -16.40 26.71
CA SER A 424 14.04 -16.90 25.35
C SER A 424 14.89 -15.95 24.53
N GLY A 425 15.76 -16.51 23.71
CA GLY A 425 16.63 -15.78 22.79
C GLY A 425 16.49 -16.42 21.42
N THR A 426 16.45 -15.59 20.38
CA THR A 426 16.37 -16.07 19.01
C THR A 426 17.56 -15.55 18.24
N ARG A 427 18.22 -16.44 17.49
CA ARG A 427 19.28 -16.08 16.56
C ARG A 427 18.98 -16.55 15.15
N THR A 428 19.54 -15.87 14.17
CA THR A 428 19.47 -16.26 12.76
C THR A 428 20.55 -17.29 12.46
N VAL A 429 20.14 -18.47 12.00
CA VAL A 429 21.04 -19.54 11.57
C VAL A 429 21.34 -19.41 10.08
N GLU A 430 20.29 -19.16 9.29
CA GLU A 430 20.39 -18.90 7.85
C GLU A 430 19.58 -17.65 7.52
N ILE A 431 20.23 -16.62 6.96
CA ILE A 431 19.57 -15.33 6.68
C ILE A 431 18.53 -15.41 5.55
N GLY A 432 18.71 -16.36 4.61
CA GLY A 432 17.82 -16.56 3.47
C GLY A 432 17.52 -15.26 2.72
N TRP A 433 16.24 -15.06 2.36
CA TRP A 433 15.73 -13.85 1.72
C TRP A 433 16.03 -12.55 2.47
N GLY A 434 16.33 -12.62 3.78
CA GLY A 434 16.61 -11.45 4.61
C GLY A 434 17.81 -10.63 4.14
N LYS A 435 18.77 -11.26 3.44
CA LYS A 435 19.94 -10.56 2.89
C LYS A 435 19.56 -9.50 1.84
N TYR A 436 18.52 -9.76 1.04
CA TYR A 436 18.02 -8.80 0.05
C TYR A 436 17.14 -7.70 0.66
N TYR A 437 16.63 -7.93 1.87
CA TYR A 437 15.63 -7.06 2.53
C TYR A 437 16.16 -6.32 3.77
N LYS A 438 17.47 -6.39 4.04
CA LYS A 438 18.10 -5.98 5.31
C LYS A 438 17.73 -4.58 5.82
N PRO A 439 17.66 -3.51 5.00
CA PRO A 439 17.24 -2.19 5.50
C PRO A 439 15.79 -2.13 6.00
N TYR A 440 14.98 -3.10 5.57
CA TYR A 440 13.54 -3.20 5.82
C TYR A 440 13.20 -4.48 6.59
N LEU A 441 14.18 -4.99 7.34
CA LEU A 441 14.06 -6.18 8.14
C LEU A 441 14.67 -5.93 9.52
N ASP A 442 13.82 -6.00 10.54
CA ASP A 442 14.23 -5.91 11.93
C ASP A 442 14.26 -7.31 12.55
N LEU A 443 15.45 -7.76 12.95
CA LEU A 443 15.68 -9.05 13.62
C LEU A 443 16.35 -8.80 14.96
N GLU A 444 15.66 -9.14 16.03
CA GLU A 444 16.26 -9.21 17.36
C GLU A 444 17.14 -10.47 17.46
N GLU A 445 18.43 -10.29 17.70
CA GLU A 445 19.44 -11.36 17.78
C GLU A 445 19.91 -11.53 19.24
N VAL A 446 19.50 -12.63 19.85
CA VAL A 446 19.88 -13.00 21.22
C VAL A 446 20.39 -14.43 21.21
N ASP A 447 21.71 -14.57 21.34
CA ASP A 447 22.37 -15.84 21.58
C ASP A 447 22.83 -15.91 23.04
N PHE A 448 22.39 -16.95 23.74
CA PHE A 448 22.80 -17.22 25.11
C PHE A 448 24.11 -18.00 25.20
N GLY A 449 24.64 -18.54 24.10
CA GLY A 449 25.80 -19.45 24.13
C GLY A 449 25.46 -20.81 24.76
N PRO A 450 26.46 -21.60 25.18
CA PRO A 450 26.23 -22.89 25.85
C PRO A 450 25.59 -22.70 27.23
N VAL A 451 24.48 -23.41 27.48
CA VAL A 451 23.79 -23.53 28.77
C VAL A 451 23.16 -24.92 28.82
N LYS A 452 23.25 -25.62 29.95
CA LYS A 452 22.72 -26.97 30.14
C LYS A 452 21.79 -27.04 31.35
N ALA A 453 20.90 -28.04 31.34
CA ALA A 453 20.14 -28.36 32.54
C ALA A 453 21.09 -28.78 33.66
N GLY A 454 20.83 -28.30 34.87
CA GLY A 454 21.68 -28.48 36.05
C GLY A 454 22.64 -27.31 36.33
N ASP A 455 22.86 -26.40 35.38
CA ASP A 455 23.74 -25.23 35.61
C ASP A 455 23.19 -24.34 36.73
N GLU A 456 24.05 -23.97 37.69
CA GLU A 456 23.77 -22.95 38.71
C GLU A 456 24.24 -21.57 38.20
N LEU A 457 23.33 -20.61 38.13
CA LEU A 457 23.58 -19.28 37.58
C LEU A 457 23.68 -18.23 38.69
N ARG A 458 24.60 -17.27 38.53
CA ARG A 458 24.55 -16.03 39.34
C ARG A 458 23.31 -15.24 38.93
N PHE A 459 22.57 -14.74 39.92
CA PHE A 459 21.32 -14.05 39.66
C PHE A 459 21.07 -12.89 40.63
N ASN A 460 20.22 -11.95 40.22
CA ASN A 460 19.62 -10.92 41.06
C ASN A 460 18.12 -10.88 40.75
N VAL A 461 17.28 -10.92 41.78
CA VAL A 461 15.83 -10.79 41.62
C VAL A 461 15.38 -9.35 41.82
N ASP A 462 14.41 -8.93 41.02
CA ASP A 462 13.86 -7.58 41.03
C ASP A 462 12.34 -7.65 40.88
N LEU A 463 11.64 -6.75 41.58
CA LEU A 463 10.19 -6.64 41.54
C LEU A 463 9.80 -5.27 40.99
N VAL A 464 9.31 -5.26 39.75
CA VAL A 464 9.01 -4.02 39.06
C VAL A 464 7.51 -3.74 39.14
N LYS A 465 7.15 -2.67 39.85
CA LYS A 465 5.79 -2.13 39.81
C LYS A 465 5.54 -1.45 38.46
N LYS A 466 4.49 -1.86 37.78
CA LYS A 466 4.02 -1.28 36.51
C LYS A 466 2.55 -0.88 36.61
N MET A 467 2.11 -0.12 35.62
CA MET A 467 0.71 0.28 35.46
C MET A 467 0.21 -0.23 34.11
N THR A 468 -1.04 -0.68 34.06
CA THR A 468 -1.68 -1.00 32.78
C THR A 468 -1.73 0.26 31.92
N LYS A 469 -1.56 0.11 30.60
CA LYS A 469 -1.59 1.23 29.65
C LYS A 469 -2.89 1.20 28.85
N PRO A 470 -3.45 2.37 28.51
CA PRO A 470 -4.57 2.43 27.58
C PRO A 470 -4.18 1.85 26.21
N PRO A 471 -5.14 1.45 25.36
CA PRO A 471 -4.84 1.03 24.01
C PRO A 471 -4.08 2.14 23.25
N PRO A 472 -3.14 1.78 22.35
CA PRO A 472 -2.39 2.78 21.60
C PRO A 472 -3.33 3.56 20.67
N ARG A 473 -3.12 4.88 20.57
CA ARG A 473 -3.88 5.76 19.68
C ARG A 473 -3.91 5.26 18.22
N MET A 474 -4.99 5.64 17.52
CA MET A 474 -5.17 5.33 16.12
C MET A 474 -4.09 6.01 15.29
N THR A 475 -3.45 5.26 14.40
CA THR A 475 -2.56 5.82 13.37
C THR A 475 -3.28 5.77 12.02
N PRO A 476 -2.88 6.59 11.02
CA PRO A 476 -3.49 6.54 9.69
C PRO A 476 -3.49 5.12 9.11
N MET A 477 -2.38 4.39 9.23
CA MET A 477 -2.29 3.01 8.73
C MET A 477 -3.21 2.04 9.50
N LYS A 478 -3.29 2.16 10.83
CA LYS A 478 -4.24 1.36 11.63
C LYS A 478 -5.69 1.64 11.23
N LEU A 479 -6.02 2.88 10.88
CA LEU A 479 -7.36 3.25 10.44
C LEU A 479 -7.68 2.67 9.06
N VAL A 480 -6.73 2.65 8.12
CA VAL A 480 -6.88 1.96 6.83
C VAL A 480 -7.12 0.45 7.02
N LEU A 481 -6.36 -0.20 7.90
CA LEU A 481 -6.54 -1.63 8.22
C LEU A 481 -7.89 -1.89 8.89
N TRP A 482 -8.32 -1.00 9.78
CA TRP A 482 -9.66 -1.06 10.37
C TRP A 482 -10.75 -0.94 9.30
N ALA A 483 -10.63 0.03 8.39
CA ALA A 483 -11.61 0.22 7.32
C ALA A 483 -11.67 -1.01 6.39
N GLN A 484 -10.51 -1.57 6.01
CA GLN A 484 -10.44 -2.79 5.20
C GLN A 484 -11.10 -3.98 5.90
N LYS A 485 -10.80 -4.21 7.18
CA LYS A 485 -11.38 -5.32 7.96
C LYS A 485 -12.91 -5.22 8.03
N ASN A 486 -13.47 -4.01 8.05
CA ASN A 486 -14.91 -3.77 8.14
C ASN A 486 -15.57 -3.52 6.77
N GLY A 487 -14.89 -3.75 5.64
CA GLY A 487 -15.47 -3.56 4.31
C GLY A 487 -15.76 -2.09 3.95
N ILE A 488 -15.14 -1.13 4.65
CA ILE A 488 -15.36 0.31 4.46
C ILE A 488 -14.33 0.87 3.47
N GLY A 489 -14.83 1.54 2.43
CA GLY A 489 -14.01 2.09 1.35
C GLY A 489 -13.30 1.01 0.51
N THR A 490 -12.51 1.45 -0.47
CA THR A 490 -11.71 0.57 -1.33
C THR A 490 -10.22 0.84 -1.15
N LYS A 491 -9.35 -0.01 -1.71
CA LYS A 491 -7.88 0.22 -1.72
C LYS A 491 -7.48 1.60 -2.27
N ALA A 492 -8.27 2.16 -3.19
CA ALA A 492 -8.02 3.45 -3.79
C ALA A 492 -8.57 4.63 -2.97
N THR A 493 -9.53 4.40 -2.06
CA THR A 493 -10.27 5.48 -1.38
C THR A 493 -10.10 5.53 0.14
N ARG A 494 -9.42 4.56 0.76
CA ARG A 494 -9.16 4.55 2.22
C ARG A 494 -8.01 5.48 2.64
N GLY A 495 -7.12 5.81 1.71
CA GLY A 495 -5.78 6.35 1.96
C GLY A 495 -5.73 7.81 2.41
#